data_AF-A0A8T4RAC3-F1
#
_entry.id   AF-A0A8T4RAC3-F1
#
_cell.length_a   1.000
_cell.length_b   1.000
_cell.length_c   1.000
_cell.angle_alpha   90.00
_cell.angle_beta   90.00
_cell.angle_gamma   90.00
#
_symmetry.space_group_name_H-M   'P 1'
#
loop_
_entity.id
_entity.type
_entity.pdbx_description
1 polymer ?
#
loop_
_entity_poly.entity_id
_entity_poly.type
_entity_poly.pdbx_seq_one_letter_code
_entity_poly.pdbx_strand_id
1 'polypeptide(L)'
;METRTRGRTFTGVVVAARMQLTAIVEWQRRKYVSKYERFENRRTRVKVHNPPSIDAKKGDIVKIVECRPISKTKKFIITEKLGHERLFEAKQELLEESKVKKVEKVIEEKEDESS
;
A
#
# COMPACT_ATOMS: atom_id res chain seq x y z
N MET A 1 -0.60 -24.76 2.60
CA MET A 1 -1.70 -24.86 3.58
C MET A 1 -2.75 -23.84 3.18
N GLU A 2 -3.87 -24.31 2.65
CA GLU A 2 -4.90 -23.46 2.07
C GLU A 2 -5.90 -23.07 3.17
N THR A 3 -5.89 -21.80 3.59
CA THR A 3 -6.78 -21.35 4.66
C THR A 3 -8.16 -21.09 4.09
N ARG A 4 -9.16 -21.82 4.58
CA ARG A 4 -10.58 -21.59 4.25
C ARG A 4 -10.95 -20.14 4.58
N THR A 5 -11.37 -19.40 3.57
CA THR A 5 -11.83 -18.02 3.67
C THR A 5 -13.32 -17.99 4.00
N ARG A 6 -13.72 -17.09 4.91
CA ARG A 6 -15.11 -16.85 5.30
C ARG A 6 -15.22 -15.40 5.76
N GLY A 7 -16.23 -14.67 5.32
CA GLY A 7 -16.52 -13.31 5.80
C GLY A 7 -16.39 -12.24 4.73
N ARG A 8 -15.98 -11.03 5.14
CA ARG A 8 -16.01 -9.83 4.29
C ARG A 8 -14.86 -9.80 3.28
N THR A 9 -15.14 -9.30 2.09
CA THR A 9 -14.17 -9.04 1.02
C THR A 9 -13.91 -7.55 0.89
N PHE A 10 -12.65 -7.16 0.75
CA PHE A 10 -12.26 -5.79 0.45
C PHE A 10 -11.30 -5.76 -0.75
N THR A 11 -11.28 -4.63 -1.45
CA THR A 11 -10.35 -4.38 -2.55
C THR A 11 -9.49 -3.19 -2.19
N GLY A 12 -8.19 -3.28 -2.40
CA GLY A 12 -7.25 -2.21 -2.08
C GLY A 12 -5.91 -2.38 -2.76
N VAL A 13 -5.03 -1.40 -2.54
CA VAL A 13 -3.70 -1.31 -3.15
C VAL A 13 -2.65 -1.77 -2.16
N VAL A 14 -1.65 -2.52 -2.62
CA VAL A 14 -0.49 -2.90 -1.82
C VAL A 14 0.47 -1.72 -1.68
N VAL A 15 0.57 -1.16 -0.48
CA VAL A 15 1.47 -0.04 -0.18
C VAL A 15 2.89 -0.51 0.11
N ALA A 16 3.02 -1.69 0.72
CA ALA A 16 4.32 -2.26 1.06
C ALA A 16 4.26 -3.78 1.18
N ALA A 17 5.29 -4.44 0.65
CA ALA A 17 5.50 -5.89 0.73
C ALA A 17 6.91 -6.21 1.26
N ARG A 18 7.36 -5.49 2.30
CA ARG A 18 8.72 -5.64 2.85
C ARG A 18 8.88 -6.82 3.82
N MET A 19 7.78 -7.41 4.27
CA MET A 19 7.79 -8.46 5.28
C MET A 19 7.57 -9.82 4.62
N GLN A 20 8.19 -10.86 5.18
CA GLN A 20 8.01 -12.22 4.71
C GLN A 20 6.52 -12.63 4.75
N LEU A 21 6.02 -13.15 3.63
CA LEU A 21 4.65 -13.66 3.45
C LEU A 21 3.54 -12.68 3.90
N THR A 22 3.81 -11.38 3.83
CA THR A 22 2.87 -10.35 4.30
C THR A 22 2.94 -9.08 3.45
N ALA A 23 1.76 -8.58 3.10
CA ALA A 23 1.60 -7.28 2.46
C ALA A 23 0.79 -6.33 3.35
N ILE A 24 1.01 -5.04 3.17
CA ILE A 24 0.17 -3.98 3.75
C ILE A 24 -0.73 -3.46 2.64
N VAL A 25 -2.03 -3.69 2.79
CA VAL A 25 -3.06 -3.25 1.83
C VAL A 25 -3.75 -2.01 2.39
N GLU A 26 -3.97 -1.02 1.53
CA GLU A 26 -4.65 0.22 1.85
C GLU A 26 -5.83 0.44 0.91
N TRP A 27 -6.94 0.94 1.45
CA TRP A 27 -8.03 1.49 0.64
C TRP A 27 -8.60 2.74 1.30
N GLN A 28 -9.12 3.64 0.47
CA GLN A 28 -9.79 4.85 0.91
C GLN A 28 -11.28 4.59 1.10
N ARG A 29 -11.86 5.17 2.14
CA ARG A 29 -13.31 5.20 2.36
C ARG A 29 -13.74 6.59 2.82
N ARG A 30 -14.91 7.03 2.40
CA ARG A 30 -15.52 8.27 2.87
C ARG A 30 -16.36 7.97 4.11
N LYS A 31 -16.13 8.70 5.20
CA LYS A 31 -16.95 8.62 6.42
C LYS A 31 -17.72 9.92 6.57
N TYR A 32 -19.04 9.83 6.72
CA TYR A 32 -19.86 10.98 7.04
C TYR A 32 -19.69 11.38 8.51
N VAL A 33 -19.49 12.67 8.78
CA VAL A 33 -19.36 13.24 10.12
C VAL A 33 -20.63 14.02 10.42
N SER A 34 -21.51 13.43 11.23
CA SER A 34 -22.86 13.97 11.51
C SER A 34 -22.86 15.39 12.05
N LYS A 35 -21.96 15.71 12.99
CA LYS A 35 -21.87 17.05 13.61
C LYS A 35 -21.66 18.18 12.60
N TYR A 36 -20.94 17.92 11.50
CA TYR A 36 -20.54 18.93 10.53
C TYR A 36 -21.16 18.73 9.15
N GLU A 37 -22.02 17.72 9.00
CA GLU A 37 -22.66 17.31 7.76
C GLU A 37 -21.70 17.17 6.55
N ARG A 38 -20.44 16.81 6.84
CA ARG A 38 -19.36 16.72 5.85
C ARG A 38 -18.80 15.30 5.77
N PHE A 39 -18.22 14.98 4.61
CA PHE A 39 -17.52 13.72 4.40
C PHE A 39 -16.02 13.89 4.64
N GLU A 40 -15.45 13.03 5.48
CA GLU A 40 -14.01 12.92 5.68
C GLU A 40 -13.45 11.74 4.86
N ASN A 41 -12.33 11.96 4.17
CA ASN A 41 -11.58 10.89 3.50
C ASN A 41 -10.71 10.16 4.52
N ARG A 42 -10.99 8.87 4.76
CA ARG A 42 -10.19 8.02 5.64
C ARG A 42 -9.49 6.93 4.85
N ARG A 43 -8.29 6.56 5.29
CA ARG A 43 -7.52 5.44 4.76
C ARG A 43 -7.47 4.33 5.80
N THR A 44 -7.77 3.11 5.38
CA THR A 44 -7.68 1.92 6.23
C THR A 44 -6.51 1.09 5.75
N ARG A 45 -5.57 0.77 6.65
CA ARG A 45 -4.39 -0.04 6.35
C ARG A 45 -4.45 -1.33 7.14
N VAL A 46 -4.28 -2.46 6.47
CA VAL A 46 -4.37 -3.78 7.09
C VAL A 46 -3.17 -4.64 6.68
N LYS A 47 -2.67 -5.44 7.64
CA LYS A 47 -1.64 -6.46 7.37
C LYS A 47 -2.34 -7.73 6.89
N VAL A 48 -1.97 -8.19 5.71
CA VAL A 48 -2.62 -9.29 5.00
C VAL A 48 -1.58 -10.38 4.73
N HIS A 49 -1.97 -11.63 4.90
CA HIS A 49 -1.12 -12.74 4.50
C HIS A 49 -1.02 -12.80 2.97
N ASN A 50 0.21 -12.74 2.46
CA ASN A 50 0.52 -12.88 1.06
C ASN A 50 1.04 -14.31 0.82
N PRO A 51 0.26 -15.21 0.22
CA PRO A 51 0.72 -16.56 -0.10
C PRO A 51 1.71 -16.51 -1.27
N PRO A 52 2.69 -17.44 -1.32
CA PRO A 52 3.71 -17.47 -2.36
C PRO A 52 3.12 -17.70 -3.77
N SER A 53 1.91 -18.25 -3.87
CA SER A 53 1.23 -18.45 -5.16
C SER A 53 0.75 -17.15 -5.81
N ILE A 54 0.50 -16.09 -5.03
CA ILE A 54 0.00 -14.81 -5.56
C ILE A 54 1.15 -13.80 -5.66
N ASP A 55 2.09 -13.84 -4.70
CA ASP A 55 3.27 -12.97 -4.63
C ASP A 55 2.98 -11.50 -4.99
N ALA A 56 2.01 -10.91 -4.29
CA ALA A 56 1.62 -9.52 -4.53
C ALA A 56 2.75 -8.54 -4.20
N LYS A 57 3.10 -7.69 -5.17
CA LYS A 57 4.14 -6.67 -5.07
C LYS A 57 3.53 -5.30 -4.75
N LYS A 58 4.40 -4.36 -4.42
CA LYS A 58 4.01 -2.96 -4.15
C LYS A 58 3.41 -2.34 -5.41
N GLY A 59 2.25 -1.68 -5.29
CA GLY A 59 1.52 -1.09 -6.42
C GLY A 59 0.42 -1.99 -7.01
N ASP A 60 0.33 -3.25 -6.59
CA ASP A 60 -0.73 -4.15 -7.05
C ASP A 60 -2.10 -3.82 -6.44
N ILE A 61 -3.15 -3.95 -7.25
CA ILE A 61 -4.54 -3.93 -6.80
C ILE A 61 -4.94 -5.37 -6.48
N VAL A 62 -5.30 -5.59 -5.22
CA VAL A 62 -5.56 -6.92 -4.68
C VAL A 62 -6.93 -6.99 -4.02
N LYS A 63 -7.55 -8.17 -4.14
CA LYS A 63 -8.76 -8.54 -3.41
C LYS A 63 -8.36 -9.34 -2.19
N ILE A 64 -8.79 -8.87 -1.03
CA ILE A 64 -8.51 -9.47 0.27
C ILE A 64 -9.80 -10.01 0.88
N VAL A 65 -9.68 -11.13 1.58
CA VAL A 65 -10.82 -11.79 2.22
C VAL A 65 -10.49 -12.06 3.67
N GLU A 66 -11.50 -11.89 4.52
CA GLU A 66 -11.44 -12.23 5.93
C GLU A 66 -11.21 -13.75 6.10
N CYS A 67 -10.40 -14.10 7.08
CA CYS A 67 -10.04 -15.48 7.38
C CYS A 67 -9.86 -15.67 8.88
N ARG A 68 -9.63 -16.92 9.32
CA ARG A 68 -9.21 -17.14 10.69
C ARG A 68 -7.95 -16.32 11.00
N PRO A 69 -7.73 -15.88 12.24
CA PRO A 69 -6.47 -15.23 12.61
C PRO A 69 -5.27 -16.10 12.21
N ILE A 70 -4.37 -15.55 11.41
CA ILE A 70 -3.08 -16.16 11.03
C ILE A 70 -2.00 -15.69 12.00
N SER A 71 -2.11 -14.45 12.47
CA SER A 71 -1.26 -13.88 13.52
C SER A 71 -2.02 -12.83 14.33
N LYS A 72 -1.36 -12.21 15.32
CA LYS A 72 -1.93 -11.12 16.14
C LYS A 72 -2.58 -10.01 15.30
N THR A 73 -2.02 -9.71 14.12
CA THR A 73 -2.49 -8.61 13.25
C THR A 73 -3.02 -9.07 11.90
N LYS A 74 -2.66 -10.28 11.44
CA LYS A 74 -3.11 -10.81 10.14
C LYS A 74 -4.39 -11.61 10.32
N LYS A 75 -5.51 -11.01 9.91
CA LYS A 75 -6.84 -11.64 9.87
C LYS A 75 -7.42 -11.70 8.46
N PHE A 76 -6.61 -11.33 7.46
CA PHE A 76 -6.99 -11.30 6.06
C PHE A 76 -5.95 -12.04 5.23
N ILE A 77 -6.41 -12.61 4.12
CA ILE A 77 -5.58 -13.25 3.11
C ILE A 77 -5.85 -12.61 1.74
N ILE A 78 -4.83 -12.53 0.89
CA ILE A 78 -4.99 -12.14 -0.51
C ILE A 78 -5.52 -13.34 -1.27
N THR A 79 -6.59 -13.15 -2.05
CA THR A 79 -7.19 -14.22 -2.85
C THR A 79 -6.94 -14.03 -4.34
N GLU A 80 -6.96 -12.78 -4.80
CA GLU A 80 -6.89 -12.47 -6.22
C GLU A 80 -6.11 -11.17 -6.45
N LYS A 81 -5.30 -11.16 -7.50
CA LYS A 81 -4.62 -9.98 -8.01
C LYS A 81 -5.43 -9.47 -9.21
N LEU A 82 -6.01 -8.27 -9.07
CA LEU A 82 -6.89 -7.70 -10.08
C LEU A 82 -6.12 -6.89 -11.14
N GLY A 83 -4.93 -6.38 -10.80
CA GLY A 83 -4.10 -5.62 -11.73
C GLY A 83 -2.95 -4.90 -11.04
N HIS A 84 -2.26 -4.06 -11.81
CA HIS A 84 -1.19 -3.18 -11.33
C HIS A 84 -1.64 -1.72 -11.45
N GLU A 85 -1.47 -0.93 -10.39
CA GLU A 85 -1.88 0.46 -10.40
C GLU A 85 -0.82 1.32 -11.13
N ARG A 86 -1.12 1.74 -12.37
CA ARG A 86 -0.22 2.57 -13.21
C ARG A 86 0.16 3.91 -12.56
N LEU A 87 -0.74 4.45 -11.73
CA LEU A 87 -0.49 5.69 -10.98
C LEU A 87 0.68 5.56 -9.99
N PHE A 88 0.99 4.33 -9.58
CA PHE A 88 2.08 4.07 -8.65
C PHE A 88 3.45 4.21 -9.32
N GLU A 89 3.59 3.75 -10.56
CA GLU A 89 4.81 3.84 -11.37
C GLU A 89 5.17 5.31 -11.63
N ALA A 90 4.21 6.07 -12.17
CA ALA A 90 4.38 7.51 -12.42
C ALA A 90 4.75 8.28 -11.13
N LYS A 91 4.22 7.87 -9.98
CA LYS A 91 4.55 8.48 -8.69
C LYS A 91 5.93 8.08 -8.16
N GLN A 92 6.44 6.89 -8.48
CA GLN A 92 7.81 6.52 -8.15
C GLN A 92 8.80 7.29 -9.01
N GLU A 93 8.55 7.42 -10.30
CA GLU A 93 9.38 8.18 -11.24
C GLU A 93 9.51 9.65 -10.81
N LEU A 94 8.38 10.34 -10.57
CA LEU A 94 8.40 11.72 -10.06
C LEU A 94 9.15 11.86 -8.72
N LEU A 95 9.06 10.84 -7.87
CA LEU A 95 9.73 10.84 -6.57
C LEU A 95 11.24 10.59 -6.71
N GLU A 96 11.66 9.80 -7.70
CA GLU A 96 13.07 9.61 -8.05
C GLU A 96 13.65 10.87 -8.67
N GLU A 97 12.94 11.50 -9.62
CA GLU A 97 13.32 12.79 -10.21
C GLU A 97 13.49 13.89 -9.16
N SER A 98 12.58 13.95 -8.18
CA SER A 98 12.68 14.93 -7.08
C SER A 98 13.87 14.67 -6.15
N LYS A 99 14.31 13.42 -5.99
CA LYS A 99 15.53 13.09 -5.23
C LYS A 99 16.77 13.53 -5.98
N VAL A 100 16.84 13.27 -7.29
CA VAL A 100 17.98 13.66 -8.14
C VAL A 100 18.18 15.18 -8.09
N LYS A 101 17.11 15.95 -8.33
CA LYS A 101 17.16 17.43 -8.23
C LYS A 101 17.59 17.94 -6.86
N LYS A 102 17.21 17.23 -5.79
CA LYS A 102 17.63 17.59 -4.43
C LYS A 102 19.12 17.31 -4.20
N VAL A 103 19.65 16.23 -4.78
CA VAL A 103 21.08 15.92 -4.68
C VAL A 103 21.91 16.91 -5.49
N GLU A 104 21.49 17.25 -6.70
CA GLU A 104 22.15 18.28 -7.55
C GLU A 104 22.24 19.63 -6.83
N LYS A 105 21.13 20.08 -6.23
CA LYS A 105 21.11 21.33 -5.47
C LYS A 105 22.07 21.35 -4.26
N VAL A 106 22.25 20.20 -3.60
CA VAL A 106 23.19 20.07 -2.47
C VAL A 106 24.64 20.07 -2.95
N ILE A 107 24.90 19.66 -4.20
CA ILE A 107 26.23 19.72 -4.81
C ILE A 107 26.56 21.17 -5.16
N GLU A 108 25.64 21.91 -5.78
CA GLU A 108 25.80 23.35 -6.05
C GLU A 108 26.05 24.16 -4.76
N GLU A 109 25.24 23.95 -3.71
CA GLU A 109 25.41 24.65 -2.43
C GLU A 109 26.78 24.38 -1.75
N LYS A 110 27.40 23.21 -2.01
CA LYS A 110 28.74 22.89 -1.48
C LYS A 110 29.88 23.49 -2.31
N GLU A 111 29.68 23.66 -3.61
CA GLU A 111 30.66 24.31 -4.48
C GLU A 111 30.73 25.81 -4.18
N ASP A 112 29.59 26.44 -3.91
CA ASP A 112 29.48 27.86 -3.52
C ASP A 112 30.09 28.18 -2.12
N GLU A 113 30.07 27.24 -1.17
CA GLU A 113 30.72 27.39 0.15
C GLU A 113 32.25 27.21 0.11
N SER A 114 32.78 26.70 -1.01
CA SER A 114 34.21 26.42 -1.19
C SER A 114 34.97 27.45 -2.03
N SER A 115 34.27 28.50 -2.51
CA SER A 115 34.81 29.64 -3.26
C SER A 115 34.97 30.91 -2.42
#